data_AF-A0A7W1RPG3-F1
#
_entry.id   AF-A0A7W1RPG3-F1
#
_cell.length_a   1.000
_cell.length_b   1.000
_cell.length_c   1.000
_cell.angle_alpha   90.00
_cell.angle_beta   90.00
_cell.angle_gamma   90.00
#
_symmetry.space_group_name_H-M   'P 1'
#
loop_
_entity.id
_entity.type
_entity.pdbx_description
1 polymer ?
#
loop_
_entity_poly.entity_id
_entity_poly.type
_entity_poly.pdbx_seq_one_letter_code
_entity_poly.pdbx_strand_id
1 'polypeptide(L)'
;MSEQNFLRGARVYLSGPMDFVASRADEKKLGWRNRVGDFLRAQGAIVFDPWFKPGVRGAHQYGLEDIETIDVREEWTFAQGQAGDEKRSRCAEKFWETLHIDLRMVDTSDFTIAYVPTNVYSVGTVHEIVLSRLQWKPVLFVSPPVTFPALEQLRAHLRERADEHALRLLEQLATDVPVKPNPRAVPSLWYMPLVGSGNFFDGFGFAEYRKNFNWAEIAMDEQEKSQPPQNPLLPFIEKLTQKLPQRWDNRLKRYVPNDDWLLWELNEPKGGDTVRAVHESEL
;
A
#
# COMPACT_ATOMS: atom_id res chain seq x y z
N MET A 1 -0.11 -18.85 -29.82
CA MET A 1 -0.36 -19.07 -28.39
C MET A 1 -0.02 -17.76 -27.72
N SER A 2 -0.98 -17.07 -27.08
CA SER A 2 -0.63 -15.85 -26.34
C SER A 2 0.32 -16.24 -25.22
N GLU A 3 1.48 -15.57 -25.11
CA GLU A 3 2.38 -15.75 -23.98
C GLU A 3 1.58 -15.61 -22.68
N GLN A 4 1.75 -16.58 -21.77
CA GLN A 4 1.06 -16.59 -20.49
C GLN A 4 1.50 -15.36 -19.69
N ASN A 5 0.53 -14.52 -19.31
CA ASN A 5 0.76 -13.36 -18.46
C ASN A 5 -0.01 -13.56 -17.15
N PHE A 6 0.69 -13.89 -16.07
CA PHE A 6 0.09 -14.18 -14.75
C PHE A 6 -0.61 -12.96 -14.12
N LEU A 7 -0.27 -11.74 -14.51
CA LEU A 7 -0.92 -10.54 -13.98
C LEU A 7 -2.21 -10.17 -14.72
N ARG A 8 -2.49 -10.79 -15.87
CA ARG A 8 -3.70 -10.50 -16.63
C ARG A 8 -4.94 -10.90 -15.81
N GLY A 9 -5.78 -9.91 -15.51
CA GLY A 9 -7.00 -10.09 -14.72
C GLY A 9 -6.77 -10.17 -13.20
N ALA A 10 -5.51 -10.21 -12.74
CA ALA A 10 -5.20 -10.21 -11.32
C ALA A 10 -5.62 -8.88 -10.69
N ARG A 11 -6.29 -8.95 -9.54
CA ARG A 11 -6.78 -7.80 -8.78
C ARG A 11 -5.74 -7.42 -7.74
N VAL A 12 -5.27 -6.18 -7.77
CA VAL A 12 -4.17 -5.72 -6.93
C VAL A 12 -4.60 -4.53 -6.10
N TYR A 13 -4.48 -4.62 -4.78
CA TYR A 13 -4.76 -3.51 -3.88
C TYR A 13 -3.50 -2.70 -3.55
N LEU A 14 -3.58 -1.36 -3.63
CA LEU A 14 -2.47 -0.44 -3.34
C LEU A 14 -2.61 0.20 -1.95
N SER A 15 -2.05 -0.49 -0.96
CA SER A 15 -2.03 -0.10 0.45
C SER A 15 -0.86 0.85 0.76
N GLY A 16 -1.09 1.85 1.59
CA GLY A 16 -0.05 2.77 2.05
C GLY A 16 -0.62 4.07 2.65
N PRO A 17 0.23 4.99 3.14
CA PRO A 17 -0.23 6.26 3.67
C PRO A 17 -1.06 7.07 2.66
N MET A 18 -2.12 7.67 3.17
CA MET A 18 -2.92 8.71 2.50
C MET A 18 -2.99 9.95 3.40
N ASP A 19 -3.11 9.73 4.71
CA ASP A 19 -2.91 10.74 5.75
C ASP A 19 -1.46 10.79 6.24
N PHE A 20 -1.11 11.89 6.92
CA PHE A 20 0.24 12.16 7.46
C PHE A 20 1.35 12.19 6.39
N VAL A 21 0.96 12.42 5.13
CA VAL A 21 1.85 12.76 4.01
C VAL A 21 2.00 14.27 3.90
N ALA A 22 3.03 14.74 3.18
CA ALA A 22 3.28 16.17 3.01
C ALA A 22 2.11 16.92 2.35
N SER A 23 1.41 16.25 1.41
CA SER A 23 0.25 16.82 0.70
C SER A 23 -0.64 15.69 0.17
N ARG A 24 -1.90 15.63 0.64
CA ARG A 24 -2.90 14.68 0.12
C ARG A 24 -3.15 14.89 -1.37
N ALA A 25 -3.22 16.16 -1.80
CA ALA A 25 -3.47 16.52 -3.19
C ALA A 25 -2.33 16.06 -4.11
N ASP A 26 -1.08 16.26 -3.68
CA ASP A 26 0.08 15.82 -4.47
C ASP A 26 0.21 14.31 -4.45
N GLU A 27 -0.05 13.63 -3.32
CA GLU A 27 -0.03 12.17 -3.29
C GLU A 27 -1.12 11.57 -4.18
N LYS A 28 -2.33 12.14 -4.19
CA LYS A 28 -3.40 11.69 -5.10
C LYS A 28 -3.05 11.88 -6.57
N LYS A 29 -2.37 12.99 -6.91
CA LYS A 29 -2.09 13.36 -8.31
C LYS A 29 -0.77 12.81 -8.86
N LEU A 30 0.26 12.77 -8.03
CA LEU A 30 1.66 12.50 -8.40
C LEU A 30 2.29 11.37 -7.59
N GLY A 31 1.51 10.74 -6.69
CA GLY A 31 2.00 9.71 -5.81
C GLY A 31 2.44 8.43 -6.49
N TRP A 32 3.13 7.60 -5.71
CA TRP A 32 3.66 6.31 -6.17
C TRP A 32 2.57 5.38 -6.73
N ARG A 33 1.34 5.47 -6.19
CA ARG A 33 0.20 4.66 -6.62
C ARG A 33 -0.15 4.85 -8.08
N ASN A 34 -0.03 6.06 -8.60
CA ASN A 34 -0.31 6.33 -10.01
C ASN A 34 0.68 5.58 -10.90
N ARG A 35 1.98 5.65 -10.59
CA ARG A 35 3.02 4.96 -11.37
C ARG A 35 2.94 3.44 -11.26
N VAL A 36 2.78 2.91 -10.04
CA VAL A 36 2.60 1.46 -9.84
C VAL A 36 1.31 0.99 -10.51
N GLY A 37 0.25 1.78 -10.43
CA GLY A 37 -1.03 1.51 -11.09
C GLY A 37 -0.91 1.50 -12.62
N ASP A 38 -0.25 2.48 -13.22
CA ASP A 38 0.03 2.52 -14.66
C ASP A 38 0.81 1.28 -15.11
N PHE A 39 1.86 0.92 -14.35
CA PHE A 39 2.66 -0.27 -14.62
C PHE A 39 1.81 -1.55 -14.58
N LEU A 40 1.04 -1.75 -13.50
CA LEU A 40 0.19 -2.93 -13.33
C LEU A 40 -0.91 -3.02 -14.40
N ARG A 41 -1.56 -1.90 -14.73
CA ARG A 41 -2.59 -1.86 -15.78
C ARG A 41 -2.00 -2.18 -17.16
N ALA A 42 -0.79 -1.74 -17.45
CA ALA A 42 -0.09 -2.12 -18.67
C ALA A 42 0.21 -3.63 -18.76
N GLN A 43 0.34 -4.31 -17.61
CA GLN A 43 0.45 -5.77 -17.53
C GLN A 43 -0.91 -6.50 -17.53
N GLY A 44 -2.03 -5.77 -17.62
CA GLY A 44 -3.37 -6.33 -17.66
C GLY A 44 -4.00 -6.61 -16.30
N ALA A 45 -3.40 -6.12 -15.20
CA ALA A 45 -3.99 -6.24 -13.86
C ALA A 45 -5.12 -5.22 -13.64
N ILE A 46 -6.04 -5.57 -12.75
CA ILE A 46 -7.10 -4.70 -12.24
C ILE A 46 -6.59 -4.06 -10.95
N VAL A 47 -6.45 -2.74 -10.94
CA VAL A 47 -5.86 -2.00 -9.80
C VAL A 47 -6.96 -1.40 -8.93
N PHE A 48 -6.94 -1.74 -7.64
CA PHE A 48 -7.72 -1.07 -6.60
C PHE A 48 -6.85 -0.05 -5.89
N ASP A 49 -7.14 1.23 -6.14
CA ASP A 49 -6.48 2.38 -5.52
C ASP A 49 -7.48 3.07 -4.58
N PRO A 50 -7.19 3.21 -3.27
CA PRO A 50 -8.09 3.85 -2.32
C PRO A 50 -8.39 5.34 -2.65
N TRP A 51 -7.57 6.02 -3.46
CA TRP A 51 -7.89 7.37 -3.96
C TRP A 51 -8.98 7.37 -5.06
N PHE A 52 -9.14 6.24 -5.75
CA PHE A 52 -9.97 6.09 -6.95
C PHE A 52 -10.85 4.84 -6.83
N LYS A 53 -11.76 4.88 -5.86
CA LYS A 53 -12.61 3.75 -5.49
C LYS A 53 -13.59 3.41 -6.62
N PRO A 54 -13.83 2.12 -6.90
CA PRO A 54 -14.81 1.71 -7.89
C PRO A 54 -16.23 2.06 -7.45
N GLY A 55 -17.12 2.33 -8.41
CA GLY A 55 -18.53 2.55 -8.12
C GLY A 55 -19.20 1.30 -7.54
N VAL A 56 -19.99 1.47 -6.48
CA VAL A 56 -20.77 0.38 -5.87
C VAL A 56 -22.12 0.27 -6.57
N ARG A 57 -22.43 -0.91 -7.10
CA ARG A 57 -23.75 -1.15 -7.71
C ARG A 57 -24.84 -1.04 -6.66
N GLY A 58 -25.83 -0.18 -6.91
CA GLY A 58 -26.96 0.04 -6.00
C GLY A 58 -26.68 0.99 -4.83
N ALA A 59 -25.49 1.58 -4.73
CA ALA A 59 -25.19 2.61 -3.74
C ALA A 59 -24.45 3.80 -4.39
N HIS A 60 -25.07 4.98 -4.36
CA HIS A 60 -24.48 6.18 -4.94
C HIS A 60 -23.42 6.75 -3.98
N GLN A 61 -22.22 7.04 -4.49
CA GLN A 61 -21.12 7.69 -3.75
C GLN A 61 -20.64 6.97 -2.47
N TYR A 62 -20.96 5.69 -2.30
CA TYR A 62 -20.62 4.92 -1.09
C TYR A 62 -19.11 4.90 -0.81
N GLY A 63 -18.70 5.39 0.36
CA GLY A 63 -17.31 5.39 0.82
C GLY A 63 -16.35 6.26 0.00
N LEU A 64 -16.86 7.14 -0.87
CA LEU A 64 -16.04 8.16 -1.54
C LEU A 64 -15.63 9.22 -0.52
N GLU A 65 -14.31 9.42 -0.42
CA GLU A 65 -13.74 10.52 0.34
C GLU A 65 -13.66 11.78 -0.53
N ASP A 66 -14.35 12.83 -0.10
CA ASP A 66 -14.11 14.19 -0.56
C ASP A 66 -13.13 14.92 0.39
N ILE A 67 -12.71 16.12 -0.01
CA ILE A 67 -11.79 16.95 0.78
C ILE A 67 -12.45 17.39 2.11
N GLU A 68 -13.79 17.43 2.16
CA GLU A 68 -14.60 17.88 3.31
C GLU A 68 -14.85 16.75 4.34
N THR A 69 -14.57 15.48 4.00
CA THR A 69 -14.85 14.32 4.89
C THR A 69 -14.00 14.36 6.18
N ILE A 70 -12.91 15.13 6.20
CA ILE A 70 -12.00 15.25 7.35
C ILE A 70 -12.59 16.11 8.48
N ASP A 71 -13.46 17.06 8.15
CA ASP A 71 -14.02 18.02 9.12
C ASP A 71 -14.89 17.33 10.17
N VAL A 72 -15.46 16.16 9.85
CA VAL A 72 -16.24 15.35 10.79
C VAL A 72 -15.39 14.90 11.99
N ARG A 73 -14.06 14.78 11.85
CA ARG A 73 -13.19 14.44 12.99
C ARG A 73 -13.18 15.54 14.05
N GLU A 74 -13.38 16.79 13.67
CA GLU A 74 -13.41 17.92 14.61
C GLU A 74 -14.63 17.85 15.53
N GLU A 75 -15.68 17.12 15.13
CA GLU A 75 -16.86 16.90 15.97
C GLU A 75 -16.64 15.86 17.08
N TRP A 76 -15.56 15.07 17.01
CA TRP A 76 -15.30 13.99 17.97
C TRP A 76 -15.16 14.53 19.38
N THR A 77 -15.80 13.87 20.35
CA THR A 77 -15.71 14.24 21.76
C THR A 77 -15.63 13.03 22.69
N PHE A 78 -14.88 13.19 23.77
CA PHE A 78 -14.79 12.24 24.88
C PHE A 78 -15.85 12.49 25.98
N ALA A 79 -16.73 13.48 25.80
CA ALA A 79 -17.82 13.72 26.74
C ALA A 79 -18.73 12.49 26.86
N GLN A 80 -19.16 12.18 28.08
CA GLN A 80 -20.09 11.09 28.37
C GLN A 80 -21.55 11.55 28.26
N GLY A 81 -22.46 10.58 28.07
CA GLY A 81 -23.90 10.81 27.95
C GLY A 81 -24.36 11.00 26.50
N GLN A 82 -25.68 11.07 26.33
CA GLN A 82 -26.34 10.99 25.02
C GLN A 82 -25.75 11.91 23.94
N ALA A 83 -25.53 13.19 24.24
CA ALA A 83 -25.00 14.14 23.27
C ALA A 83 -23.55 13.81 22.83
N GLY A 84 -22.74 13.24 23.72
CA GLY A 84 -21.41 12.75 23.37
C GLY A 84 -21.47 11.47 22.53
N ASP A 85 -22.37 10.56 22.89
CA ASP A 85 -22.61 9.31 22.15
C ASP A 85 -23.09 9.58 20.71
N GLU A 86 -24.02 10.53 20.53
CA GLU A 86 -24.52 10.94 19.21
C GLU A 86 -23.42 11.50 18.30
N LYS A 87 -22.53 12.35 18.83
CA LYS A 87 -21.39 12.88 18.06
C LYS A 87 -20.43 11.78 17.63
N ARG A 88 -20.10 10.85 18.55
CA ARG A 88 -19.22 9.72 18.22
C ARG A 88 -19.87 8.75 17.22
N SER A 89 -21.16 8.47 17.34
CA SER A 89 -21.90 7.62 16.38
C SER A 89 -21.84 8.20 14.98
N ARG A 90 -22.12 9.50 14.83
CA ARG A 90 -22.07 10.19 13.53
C ARG A 90 -20.68 10.13 12.89
N CYS A 91 -19.63 10.37 13.68
CA CYS A 91 -18.25 10.23 13.22
C CYS A 91 -17.99 8.80 12.74
N ALA A 92 -18.31 7.81 13.57
CA ALA A 92 -18.06 6.40 13.27
C ALA A 92 -18.82 5.93 12.01
N GLU A 93 -20.10 6.31 11.86
CA GLU A 93 -20.92 5.98 10.70
C GLU A 93 -20.34 6.56 9.40
N LYS A 94 -19.89 7.81 9.42
CA LYS A 94 -19.31 8.45 8.23
C LYS A 94 -18.00 7.77 7.80
N PHE A 95 -17.14 7.45 8.76
CA PHE A 95 -15.87 6.75 8.46
C PHE A 95 -16.06 5.25 8.16
N TRP A 96 -17.18 4.65 8.59
CA TRP A 96 -17.45 3.23 8.35
C TRP A 96 -17.57 2.92 6.87
N GLU A 97 -18.26 3.75 6.07
CA GLU A 97 -18.40 3.49 4.64
C GLU A 97 -17.05 3.49 3.92
N THR A 98 -16.21 4.48 4.25
CA THR A 98 -14.83 4.61 3.76
C THR A 98 -13.98 3.40 4.13
N LEU A 99 -13.97 3.02 5.41
CA LEU A 99 -13.25 1.83 5.87
C LEU A 99 -13.76 0.58 5.17
N HIS A 100 -15.09 0.42 5.09
CA HIS A 100 -15.71 -0.79 4.56
C HIS A 100 -15.38 -1.01 3.08
N ILE A 101 -15.44 0.04 2.25
CA ILE A 101 -15.11 -0.10 0.83
C ILE A 101 -13.63 -0.43 0.62
N ASP A 102 -12.73 0.15 1.42
CA ASP A 102 -11.30 -0.14 1.35
C ASP A 102 -11.01 -1.59 1.74
N LEU A 103 -11.60 -2.06 2.85
CA LEU A 103 -11.49 -3.46 3.25
C LEU A 103 -12.14 -4.41 2.25
N ARG A 104 -13.20 -4.00 1.54
CA ARG A 104 -13.80 -4.81 0.48
C ARG A 104 -12.90 -4.91 -0.75
N MET A 105 -12.19 -3.83 -1.10
CA MET A 105 -11.16 -3.86 -2.14
C MET A 105 -9.98 -4.76 -1.73
N VAL A 106 -9.56 -4.69 -0.46
CA VAL A 106 -8.57 -5.63 0.07
C VAL A 106 -9.09 -7.05 -0.06
N ASP A 107 -10.25 -7.36 0.49
CA ASP A 107 -10.87 -8.70 0.51
C ASP A 107 -10.94 -9.32 -0.89
N THR A 108 -11.36 -8.53 -1.88
CA THR A 108 -11.49 -8.98 -3.27
C THR A 108 -10.23 -8.89 -4.12
N SER A 109 -9.10 -8.40 -3.59
CA SER A 109 -7.82 -8.46 -4.31
C SER A 109 -7.22 -9.87 -4.26
N ASP A 110 -6.40 -10.21 -5.24
CA ASP A 110 -5.62 -11.45 -5.29
C ASP A 110 -4.28 -11.30 -4.54
N PHE A 111 -3.70 -10.09 -4.54
CA PHE A 111 -2.59 -9.72 -3.68
C PHE A 111 -2.57 -8.22 -3.39
N THR A 112 -1.80 -7.83 -2.36
CA THR A 112 -1.66 -6.44 -1.92
C THR A 112 -0.23 -5.96 -2.12
N ILE A 113 -0.06 -4.73 -2.61
CA ILE A 113 1.21 -3.99 -2.54
C ILE A 113 1.08 -2.96 -1.44
N ALA A 114 1.98 -3.00 -0.46
CA ALA A 114 1.97 -2.11 0.70
C ALA A 114 3.21 -1.23 0.75
N TYR A 115 3.05 0.08 0.58
CA TYR A 115 4.11 1.06 0.79
C TYR A 115 4.12 1.51 2.26
N VAL A 116 5.19 1.23 2.98
CA VAL A 116 5.28 1.36 4.44
C VAL A 116 6.55 2.10 4.86
N PRO A 117 6.62 3.43 4.64
CA PRO A 117 7.70 4.25 5.19
C PRO A 117 7.63 4.26 6.72
N THR A 118 8.76 3.98 7.38
CA THR A 118 8.80 3.75 8.83
C THR A 118 8.59 5.00 9.69
N ASN A 119 8.53 6.19 9.07
CA ASN A 119 8.27 7.47 9.74
C ASN A 119 6.86 8.01 9.51
N VAL A 120 5.98 7.26 8.83
CA VAL A 120 4.60 7.70 8.60
C VAL A 120 3.63 6.81 9.37
N TYR A 121 2.82 7.43 10.21
CA TYR A 121 1.77 6.74 10.94
C TYR A 121 0.65 6.31 9.98
N SER A 122 0.40 4.99 9.90
CA SER A 122 -0.47 4.40 8.87
C SER A 122 -1.23 3.17 9.37
N VAL A 123 -2.18 3.39 10.30
CA VAL A 123 -2.98 2.29 10.89
C VAL A 123 -3.84 1.56 9.86
N GLY A 124 -4.39 2.29 8.87
CA GLY A 124 -5.14 1.68 7.76
C GLY A 124 -4.28 0.65 7.02
N THR A 125 -3.07 1.03 6.63
CA THR A 125 -2.10 0.14 5.98
C THR A 125 -1.79 -1.11 6.82
N VAL A 126 -1.62 -0.95 8.14
CA VAL A 126 -1.41 -2.10 9.04
C VAL A 126 -2.60 -3.06 8.98
N HIS A 127 -3.83 -2.52 9.07
CA HIS A 127 -5.06 -3.32 9.05
C HIS A 127 -5.22 -4.08 7.72
N GLU A 128 -4.95 -3.42 6.60
CA GLU A 128 -5.04 -3.99 5.25
C GLU A 128 -4.03 -5.13 5.03
N ILE A 129 -2.80 -4.97 5.53
CA ILE A 129 -1.77 -6.02 5.51
C ILE A 129 -2.22 -7.22 6.34
N VAL A 130 -2.69 -7.00 7.56
CA VAL A 130 -3.15 -8.06 8.45
C VAL A 130 -4.31 -8.83 7.82
N LEU A 131 -5.31 -8.12 7.29
CA LEU A 131 -6.45 -8.75 6.62
C LEU A 131 -6.00 -9.59 5.41
N SER A 132 -5.10 -9.05 4.60
CA SER A 132 -4.53 -9.79 3.46
C SER A 132 -3.88 -11.10 3.91
N ARG A 133 -3.09 -11.07 4.98
CA ARG A 133 -2.37 -12.26 5.49
C ARG A 133 -3.27 -13.25 6.21
N LEU A 134 -4.34 -12.80 6.89
CA LEU A 134 -5.35 -13.71 7.45
C LEU A 134 -6.08 -14.50 6.35
N GLN A 135 -6.14 -13.95 5.14
CA GLN A 135 -6.69 -14.58 3.95
C GLN A 135 -5.62 -15.27 3.08
N TRP A 136 -4.40 -15.43 3.61
CA TRP A 136 -3.26 -16.06 2.92
C TRP A 136 -2.83 -15.39 1.61
N LYS A 137 -3.26 -14.13 1.37
CA LYS A 137 -2.89 -13.39 0.17
C LYS A 137 -1.46 -12.88 0.24
N PRO A 138 -0.67 -12.93 -0.85
CA PRO A 138 0.64 -12.33 -0.88
C PRO A 138 0.56 -10.82 -0.57
N VAL A 139 1.52 -10.34 0.21
CA VAL A 139 1.73 -8.90 0.45
C VAL A 139 3.12 -8.57 -0.04
N LEU A 140 3.22 -7.68 -1.03
CA LEU A 140 4.48 -7.11 -1.50
C LEU A 140 4.77 -5.85 -0.69
N PHE A 141 5.70 -5.93 0.25
CA PHE A 141 5.98 -4.90 1.25
C PHE A 141 7.14 -4.01 0.81
N VAL A 142 6.88 -2.73 0.55
CA VAL A 142 7.89 -1.73 0.19
C VAL A 142 8.22 -0.89 1.42
N SER A 143 9.44 -1.00 1.92
CA SER A 143 9.98 -0.24 3.04
C SER A 143 11.10 0.67 2.52
N PRO A 144 10.84 1.94 2.18
CA PRO A 144 11.89 2.82 1.67
C PRO A 144 12.89 3.22 2.77
N PRO A 145 14.13 3.58 2.43
CA PRO A 145 15.03 4.24 3.37
C PRO A 145 14.42 5.55 3.87
N VAL A 146 14.50 5.80 5.16
CA VAL A 146 14.06 7.08 5.75
C VAL A 146 15.27 7.86 6.23
N THR A 147 15.45 9.06 5.69
CA THR A 147 16.49 10.01 6.12
C THR A 147 15.91 11.41 6.26
N PHE A 148 16.60 12.28 6.98
CA PHE A 148 16.17 13.68 7.19
C PHE A 148 17.30 14.67 6.87
N PRO A 149 17.71 14.81 5.58
CA PRO A 149 18.85 15.66 5.22
C PRO A 149 18.67 17.11 5.64
N ALA A 150 17.47 17.66 5.49
CA ALA A 150 17.15 19.04 5.90
C ALA A 150 17.28 19.25 7.42
N LEU A 151 16.95 18.23 8.23
CA LEU A 151 17.12 18.30 9.68
C LEU A 151 18.61 18.32 10.06
N GLU A 152 19.43 17.51 9.39
CA GLU A 152 20.88 17.52 9.61
C GLU A 152 21.52 18.85 9.17
N GLN A 153 21.08 19.41 8.04
CA GLN A 153 21.51 20.73 7.58
C GLN A 153 21.12 21.83 8.57
N LEU A 154 19.89 21.81 9.09
CA LEU A 154 19.45 22.74 10.13
C LEU A 154 20.30 22.63 11.39
N ARG A 155 20.56 21.40 11.85
CA ARG A 155 21.41 21.15 13.03
C ARG A 155 22.84 21.69 12.81
N ALA A 156 23.43 21.47 11.64
CA ALA A 156 24.74 22.00 11.29
C ALA A 156 24.75 23.54 11.30
N HIS A 157 23.75 24.15 10.66
CA HIS A 157 23.59 25.60 10.60
C HIS A 157 23.51 26.26 11.98
N LEU A 158 22.73 25.68 12.90
CA LEU A 158 22.58 26.22 14.25
C LEU A 158 23.88 26.10 15.08
N ARG A 159 24.67 25.03 14.88
CA ARG A 159 25.99 24.87 15.50
C ARG A 159 26.98 25.92 14.99
N GLU A 160 27.03 26.17 13.70
CA GLU A 160 27.89 27.20 13.11
C GLU A 160 27.60 28.60 13.65
N ARG A 161 26.33 28.87 13.98
CA ARG A 161 25.88 30.13 14.60
C ARG A 161 26.03 30.19 16.12
N ALA A 162 26.45 29.09 16.75
CA ALA A 162 26.48 28.94 18.21
C ALA A 162 25.13 29.27 18.88
N ASP A 163 24.01 28.94 18.24
CA ASP A 163 22.66 29.17 18.78
C ASP A 163 22.25 28.03 19.72
N GLU A 164 22.77 28.09 20.95
CA GLU A 164 22.53 27.08 21.99
C GLU A 164 21.04 26.93 22.36
N HIS A 165 20.25 28.01 22.26
CA HIS A 165 18.83 27.95 22.57
C HIS A 165 18.06 27.19 21.49
N ALA A 166 18.30 27.51 20.21
CA ALA A 166 17.67 26.81 19.10
C ALA A 166 18.09 25.34 19.04
N LEU A 167 19.36 25.01 19.36
CA LEU A 167 19.81 23.63 19.45
C LEU A 167 19.06 22.83 20.53
N ARG A 168 18.84 23.42 21.71
CA ARG A 168 18.03 22.76 22.76
C ARG A 168 16.58 22.55 22.32
N LEU A 169 15.97 23.54 21.65
CA LEU A 169 14.63 23.38 21.08
C LEU A 169 14.57 22.27 20.02
N LEU A 170 15.61 22.16 19.19
CA LEU A 170 15.70 21.11 18.17
C LEU A 170 15.81 19.71 18.78
N GLU A 171 16.61 19.55 19.84
CA GLU A 171 16.71 18.28 20.58
C GLU A 171 15.41 17.94 21.33
N GLN A 172 14.72 18.94 21.89
CA GLN A 172 13.39 18.74 22.48
C GLN A 172 12.38 18.31 21.40
N LEU A 173 12.38 18.97 20.24
CA LEU A 173 11.52 18.61 19.12
C LEU A 173 11.76 17.16 18.64
N ALA A 174 13.02 16.71 18.59
CA ALA A 174 13.36 15.33 18.24
C ALA A 174 12.90 14.30 19.29
N THR A 175 12.61 14.75 20.51
CA THR A 175 12.01 13.92 21.57
C THR A 175 10.48 13.91 21.47
N ASP A 176 9.88 15.08 21.22
CA ASP A 176 8.42 15.26 21.15
C ASP A 176 7.83 14.66 19.87
N VAL A 177 8.58 14.71 18.77
CA VAL A 177 8.27 14.09 17.50
C VAL A 177 9.27 12.96 17.30
N PRO A 178 8.84 11.69 17.17
CA PRO A 178 9.74 10.54 17.05
C PRO A 178 10.41 10.48 15.66
N VAL A 179 11.25 11.48 15.34
CA VAL A 179 11.99 11.62 14.08
C VAL A 179 13.17 10.66 14.10
N LYS A 180 12.91 9.40 13.75
CA LYS A 180 13.92 8.34 13.73
C LYS A 180 14.31 7.97 12.30
N PRO A 181 15.58 8.14 11.90
CA PRO A 181 16.03 7.71 10.58
C PRO A 181 16.04 6.18 10.50
N ASN A 182 15.83 5.67 9.28
CA ASN A 182 15.94 4.27 8.92
C ASN A 182 16.64 4.14 7.56
N PRO A 183 17.95 4.46 7.48
CA PRO A 183 18.66 4.52 6.21
C PRO A 183 18.82 3.15 5.54
N ARG A 184 18.55 2.07 6.28
CA ARG A 184 18.64 0.70 5.78
C ARG A 184 17.28 0.11 5.42
N ALA A 185 16.22 0.92 5.40
CA ALA A 185 14.88 0.46 5.00
C ALA A 185 14.35 -0.72 5.85
N VAL A 186 14.87 -0.94 7.06
CA VAL A 186 14.57 -2.14 7.84
C VAL A 186 13.10 -2.10 8.29
N PRO A 187 12.26 -3.07 7.92
CA PRO A 187 10.87 -3.08 8.32
C PRO A 187 10.73 -3.40 9.81
N SER A 188 9.55 -3.14 10.38
CA SER A 188 9.24 -3.53 11.76
C SER A 188 9.40 -5.04 11.97
N LEU A 189 9.87 -5.45 13.15
CA LEU A 189 10.02 -6.85 13.56
C LEU A 189 8.71 -7.64 13.47
N TRP A 190 7.56 -6.98 13.56
CA TRP A 190 6.24 -7.61 13.40
C TRP A 190 5.89 -7.94 11.95
N TYR A 191 6.34 -7.12 10.99
CA TYR A 191 6.08 -7.39 9.58
C TYR A 191 6.91 -8.56 9.05
N MET A 192 8.12 -8.75 9.57
CA MET A 192 9.02 -9.83 9.14
C MET A 192 8.34 -11.23 9.15
N PRO A 193 7.75 -11.70 10.27
CA PRO A 193 7.03 -12.98 10.28
C PRO A 193 5.65 -12.92 9.62
N LEU A 194 4.98 -11.76 9.63
CA LEU A 194 3.62 -11.61 9.07
C LEU A 194 3.61 -11.70 7.54
N VAL A 195 4.53 -10.99 6.89
CA VAL A 195 4.69 -10.96 5.42
C VAL A 195 5.50 -12.16 4.91
N GLY A 196 6.48 -12.60 5.70
CA GLY A 196 7.43 -13.64 5.31
C GLY A 196 8.66 -13.08 4.57
N SER A 197 9.71 -13.87 4.44
CA SER A 197 11.04 -13.39 4.06
C SER A 197 11.22 -12.95 2.60
N GLY A 198 10.32 -13.35 1.69
CA GLY A 198 10.51 -13.21 0.25
C GLY A 198 9.94 -11.95 -0.39
N ASN A 199 9.02 -11.25 0.29
CA ASN A 199 8.21 -10.18 -0.32
C ASN A 199 8.54 -8.79 0.27
N PHE A 200 9.81 -8.50 0.54
CA PHE A 200 10.28 -7.20 1.03
C PHE A 200 11.10 -6.48 -0.04
N PHE A 201 10.78 -5.20 -0.25
CA PHE A 201 11.40 -4.34 -1.25
C PHE A 201 11.85 -3.04 -0.58
N ASP A 202 13.01 -2.51 -0.95
CA ASP A 202 13.57 -1.27 -0.40
C ASP A 202 13.32 -0.04 -1.30
N GLY A 203 12.52 -0.22 -2.34
CA GLY A 203 12.04 0.85 -3.23
C GLY A 203 11.19 0.29 -4.36
N PHE A 204 10.74 1.17 -5.24
CA PHE A 204 9.95 0.79 -6.41
C PHE A 204 10.82 0.47 -7.61
N GLY A 205 11.94 1.19 -7.78
CA GLY A 205 12.81 1.08 -8.95
C GLY A 205 12.22 1.78 -10.17
N PHE A 206 11.73 3.01 -9.99
CA PHE A 206 11.06 3.76 -11.07
C PHE A 206 11.99 4.13 -12.23
N ALA A 207 13.29 4.28 -11.95
CA ALA A 207 14.28 4.77 -12.92
C ALA A 207 14.29 3.98 -14.24
N GLU A 208 14.18 2.64 -14.19
CA GLU A 208 14.19 1.78 -15.38
C GLU A 208 12.94 1.95 -16.27
N TYR A 209 11.81 2.33 -15.67
CA TYR A 209 10.52 2.36 -16.35
C TYR A 209 10.07 3.78 -16.74
N ARG A 210 10.67 4.82 -16.14
CA ARG A 210 10.27 6.22 -16.31
C ARG A 210 10.12 6.64 -17.77
N LYS A 211 11.07 6.25 -18.63
CA LYS A 211 11.05 6.58 -20.06
C LYS A 211 9.90 5.89 -20.79
N ASN A 212 9.65 4.62 -20.48
CA ASN A 212 8.64 3.81 -21.17
C ASN A 212 7.22 4.29 -20.85
N PHE A 213 7.00 4.79 -19.64
CA PHE A 213 5.70 5.30 -19.19
C PHE A 213 5.59 6.83 -19.25
N ASN A 214 6.63 7.53 -19.73
CA ASN A 214 6.67 8.99 -19.80
C ASN A 214 6.33 9.68 -18.46
N TRP A 215 6.82 9.13 -17.34
CA TRP A 215 6.56 9.71 -16.03
C TRP A 215 7.46 10.94 -15.79
N ALA A 216 6.84 12.04 -15.36
CA ALA A 216 7.56 13.24 -14.90
C ALA A 216 8.30 12.96 -13.59
N GLU A 217 9.45 13.58 -13.36
CA GLU A 217 10.26 13.40 -12.15
C GLU A 217 9.53 13.84 -10.87
N ILE A 218 9.67 13.06 -9.80
CA ILE A 218 9.09 13.34 -8.47
C ILE A 218 10.16 13.18 -7.38
N ALA A 219 9.89 13.65 -6.16
CA ALA A 219 10.82 13.57 -5.03
C ALA A 219 11.32 12.14 -4.73
N MET A 220 10.50 11.12 -4.99
CA MET A 220 10.90 9.72 -4.81
C MET A 220 11.97 9.27 -5.82
N ASP A 221 12.02 9.87 -7.02
CA ASP A 221 13.10 9.60 -7.99
C ASP A 221 14.45 10.13 -7.47
N GLU A 222 14.46 11.31 -6.87
CA GLU A 222 15.67 11.87 -6.25
C GLU A 222 16.15 10.99 -5.09
N GLN A 223 15.21 10.48 -4.29
CA GLN A 223 15.49 9.55 -3.21
C GLN A 223 16.12 8.25 -3.73
N GLU A 224 15.48 7.57 -4.70
CA GLU A 224 16.02 6.36 -5.32
C GLU A 224 17.34 6.62 -6.07
N LYS A 225 17.56 7.82 -6.61
CA LYS A 225 18.84 8.18 -7.21
C LYS A 225 19.95 8.32 -6.16
N SER A 226 19.64 8.91 -5.01
CA SER A 226 20.59 9.08 -3.91
C SER A 226 20.90 7.78 -3.16
N GLN A 227 19.90 6.89 -3.07
CA GLN A 227 19.98 5.58 -2.44
C GLN A 227 19.27 4.56 -3.33
N PRO A 228 19.96 4.04 -4.36
CA PRO A 228 19.39 3.06 -5.27
C PRO A 228 18.86 1.82 -4.53
N PRO A 229 17.61 1.39 -4.81
CA PRO A 229 17.05 0.20 -4.19
C PRO A 229 17.84 -1.04 -4.60
N GLN A 230 18.16 -1.89 -3.63
CA GLN A 230 18.84 -3.17 -3.85
C GLN A 230 17.87 -4.26 -4.30
N ASN A 231 16.62 -4.19 -3.85
CA ASN A 231 15.54 -5.09 -4.24
C ASN A 231 14.29 -4.28 -4.63
N PRO A 232 14.27 -3.70 -5.84
CA PRO A 232 13.14 -2.89 -6.31
C PRO A 232 11.89 -3.71 -6.63
N LEU A 233 10.71 -3.13 -6.38
CA LEU A 233 9.42 -3.76 -6.62
C LEU A 233 9.10 -3.98 -8.11
N LEU A 234 9.25 -2.96 -8.96
CA LEU A 234 8.76 -3.03 -10.35
C LEU A 234 9.44 -4.16 -11.17
N PRO A 235 10.77 -4.37 -11.08
CA PRO A 235 11.41 -5.52 -11.72
C PRO A 235 10.93 -6.88 -11.22
N PHE A 236 10.49 -6.96 -9.96
CA PHE A 236 9.85 -8.17 -9.45
C PHE A 236 8.47 -8.39 -10.09
N ILE A 237 7.64 -7.35 -10.18
CA ILE A 237 6.31 -7.41 -10.81
C ILE A 237 6.43 -7.74 -12.31
N GLU A 238 7.42 -7.18 -13.00
CA GLU A 238 7.70 -7.53 -14.40
C GLU A 238 7.98 -9.04 -14.55
N LYS A 239 8.85 -9.61 -13.71
CA LYS A 239 9.14 -11.05 -13.71
C LYS A 239 7.91 -11.88 -13.37
N LEU A 240 7.05 -11.38 -12.49
CA LEU A 240 5.82 -12.05 -12.08
C LEU A 240 4.87 -12.28 -13.27
N THR A 241 4.89 -11.42 -14.29
CA THR A 241 4.10 -11.65 -15.52
C THR A 241 4.42 -12.98 -16.19
N GLN A 242 5.67 -13.46 -16.09
CA GLN A 242 6.16 -14.64 -16.79
C GLN A 242 6.25 -15.89 -15.92
N LYS A 243 6.35 -15.73 -14.60
CA LYS A 243 6.51 -16.85 -13.67
C LYS A 243 6.01 -16.53 -12.28
N LEU A 244 5.37 -17.51 -11.63
CA LEU A 244 5.08 -17.43 -10.21
C LEU A 244 6.38 -17.45 -9.39
N PRO A 245 6.44 -16.68 -8.29
CA PRO A 245 7.64 -16.58 -7.48
C PRO A 245 7.80 -17.82 -6.60
N GLN A 246 9.05 -18.12 -6.28
CA GLN A 246 9.40 -19.16 -5.32
C GLN A 246 9.65 -18.53 -3.95
N ARG A 247 9.56 -19.34 -2.89
CA ARG A 247 9.96 -18.95 -1.54
C ARG A 247 11.14 -19.77 -1.06
N TRP A 248 12.00 -19.17 -0.25
CA TRP A 248 13.08 -19.88 0.42
C TRP A 248 12.53 -20.71 1.58
N ASP A 249 12.75 -22.03 1.54
CA ASP A 249 12.44 -22.90 2.67
C ASP A 249 13.68 -23.06 3.56
N ASN A 250 13.60 -22.52 4.78
CA ASN A 250 14.75 -22.55 5.70
C ASN A 250 15.06 -23.95 6.25
N ARG A 251 14.10 -24.89 6.24
CA ARG A 251 14.31 -26.28 6.68
C ARG A 251 14.97 -27.10 5.57
N LEU A 252 14.48 -26.95 4.33
CA LEU A 252 14.98 -27.67 3.16
C LEU A 252 16.21 -27.00 2.52
N LYS A 253 16.55 -25.76 2.91
CA LYS A 253 17.67 -24.97 2.40
C LYS A 253 17.65 -24.82 0.87
N ARG A 254 16.46 -24.66 0.30
CA ARG A 254 16.25 -24.48 -1.14
C ARG A 254 15.02 -23.63 -1.43
N TYR A 255 14.94 -23.13 -2.65
CA TYR A 255 13.71 -22.51 -3.14
C TYR A 255 12.65 -23.58 -3.43
N VAL A 256 11.41 -23.30 -3.03
CA VAL A 256 10.22 -24.14 -3.24
C VAL A 256 9.09 -23.30 -3.85
N PRO A 257 8.06 -23.91 -4.46
CA PRO A 257 6.87 -23.20 -4.88
C PRO A 257 6.26 -22.37 -3.73
N ASN A 258 5.71 -21.21 -4.07
CA ASN A 258 5.02 -20.35 -3.13
C ASN A 258 3.50 -20.45 -3.33
N ASP A 259 2.88 -21.32 -2.54
CA ASP A 259 1.47 -21.69 -2.68
C ASP A 259 0.49 -20.55 -2.31
N ASP A 260 1.00 -19.45 -1.73
CA ASP A 260 0.20 -18.24 -1.49
C ASP A 260 -0.19 -17.53 -2.81
N TRP A 261 0.53 -17.77 -3.92
CA TRP A 261 0.25 -17.13 -5.20
C TRP A 261 -0.86 -17.83 -5.98
N LEU A 262 -2.10 -17.61 -5.54
CA LEU A 262 -3.31 -18.12 -6.18
C LEU A 262 -3.91 -17.06 -7.11
N LEU A 263 -3.47 -17.06 -8.37
CA LEU A 263 -3.98 -16.17 -9.42
C LEU A 263 -4.97 -16.94 -10.31
N TRP A 264 -6.13 -16.35 -10.55
CA TRP A 264 -7.24 -17.01 -11.24
C TRP A 264 -7.15 -16.83 -12.76
N GLU A 265 -7.30 -17.91 -13.52
CA GLU A 265 -7.55 -17.87 -14.97
C GLU A 265 -9.06 -17.80 -15.24
N LEU A 266 -9.63 -16.61 -15.09
CA LEU A 266 -11.06 -16.36 -15.34
C LEU A 266 -11.31 -16.15 -16.85
N ASN A 267 -11.45 -17.25 -17.60
CA ASN A 267 -11.94 -17.19 -18.98
C ASN A 267 -13.47 -17.01 -19.01
N GLU A 268 -14.02 -16.43 -20.09
CA GLU A 268 -15.45 -16.59 -20.35
C GLU A 268 -15.77 -18.10 -20.44
N PRO A 269 -16.81 -18.58 -19.75
CA PRO A 269 -17.17 -19.99 -19.81
C PRO A 269 -17.34 -20.41 -21.26
N LYS A 270 -16.61 -21.44 -21.69
CA LYS A 270 -16.83 -22.02 -23.01
C LYS A 270 -18.15 -22.77 -22.94
N GLY A 271 -18.98 -22.67 -23.99
CA GLY A 271 -20.29 -23.34 -24.02
C GLY A 271 -20.13 -24.84 -23.71
N GLY A 272 -20.51 -25.26 -22.49
CA GLY A 272 -20.25 -26.60 -21.96
C GLY A 272 -19.83 -26.63 -20.48
N ASP A 273 -19.30 -25.54 -19.92
CA ASP A 273 -18.78 -25.48 -18.54
C ASP A 273 -19.87 -25.41 -17.45
N THR A 274 -21.14 -25.26 -17.84
CA THR A 274 -22.27 -25.41 -16.92
C THR A 274 -22.71 -26.86 -16.90
N VAL A 275 -22.56 -27.53 -15.75
CA VAL A 275 -23.24 -28.81 -15.51
C VAL A 275 -24.74 -28.54 -15.67
N ARG A 276 -25.32 -28.99 -16.79
CA ARG A 276 -26.77 -29.09 -16.92
C ARG A 276 -27.17 -30.18 -15.94
N ALA A 277 -27.60 -29.77 -14.74
CA ALA A 277 -28.20 -30.68 -13.79
C ALA A 277 -29.40 -31.34 -14.47
N VAL A 278 -29.24 -32.59 -14.86
CA VAL A 278 -30.35 -33.47 -15.20
C VAL A 278 -30.99 -33.79 -13.86
N HIS A 279 -31.99 -33.01 -13.48
CA HIS A 279 -32.97 -33.49 -12.51
C HIS A 279 -33.79 -34.56 -13.24
N GLU A 280 -33.26 -35.79 -13.24
CA GLU A 280 -34.11 -36.95 -13.42
C GLU A 280 -35.03 -37.01 -12.20
N SER A 281 -36.28 -36.67 -12.46
CA SER A 281 -37.42 -36.93 -11.61
C SER A 281 -37.48 -38.43 -11.32
N GLU A 282 -37.07 -38.84 -10.13
CA GLU A 282 -37.52 -40.11 -9.57
C GLU A 282 -38.92 -39.91 -8.98
N LEU A 283 -39.85 -40.59 -9.65
CA LEU A 283 -41.20 -40.94 -9.26
C LEU A 283 -41.25 -41.69 -7.91
#